data_AF-A0A4Q5R7B3-F1
#
_entry.id   AF-A0A4Q5R7B3-F1
#
_cell.length_a   1.000
_cell.length_b   1.000
_cell.length_c   1.000
_cell.angle_alpha   90.00
_cell.angle_beta   90.00
_cell.angle_gamma   90.00
#
_symmetry.space_group_name_H-M   'P 1'
#
loop_
_entity.id
_entity.type
_entity.pdbx_description
1 polymer ?
#
loop_
_entity_poly.entity_id
_entity_poly.type
_entity_poly.pdbx_seq_one_letter_code
_entity_poly.pdbx_strand_id
1 'polypeptide(L)' 'MIELQQGGNAAVDGTSASIRFEWSAPQGRDVDADASAYLLTSTGRVRGDADMVFYNQPAGADGAVSF' A
#
# COMPACT_ATOMS: atom_id res chain seq x y z
N MET A 1 -3.89 -15.02 12.65
CA MET A 1 -3.35 -14.39 11.44
C MET A 1 -3.98 -15.12 10.26
N ILE A 2 -4.59 -14.40 9.32
CA ILE A 2 -5.17 -15.01 8.12
C ILE A 2 -4.05 -15.13 7.10
N GLU A 3 -3.80 -16.33 6.60
CA GLU A 3 -2.91 -16.55 5.46
C GLU A 3 -3.76 -16.55 4.19
N LEU A 4 -3.47 -15.61 3.28
CA LEU A 4 -4.17 -15.50 2.01
C LEU A 4 -3.35 -16.15 0.90
N GLN A 5 -4.02 -16.84 -0.01
CA GLN A 5 -3.44 -17.25 -1.29
C GLN A 5 -3.48 -16.08 -2.29
N GLN A 6 -2.72 -16.16 -3.37
CA GLN A 6 -2.75 -15.16 -4.43
C GLN A 6 -4.19 -14.92 -4.93
N GLY A 7 -4.61 -13.65 -4.97
CA GLY A 7 -5.98 -13.27 -5.33
C GLY A 7 -7.02 -13.42 -4.21
N GLY A 8 -6.60 -13.87 -3.02
CA GLY A 8 -7.45 -13.93 -1.84
C GLY A 8 -7.79 -12.54 -1.29
N ASN A 9 -8.98 -12.42 -0.70
CA ASN A 9 -9.43 -11.22 -0.01
C ASN A 9 -9.58 -11.53 1.49
N ALA A 10 -9.28 -10.56 2.34
CA ALA A 10 -9.63 -10.58 3.75
C ALA A 10 -10.55 -9.41 4.08
N ALA A 11 -11.44 -9.60 5.05
CA ALA A 11 -12.16 -8.48 5.64
C ALA A 11 -11.16 -7.55 6.36
N VAL A 12 -11.40 -6.25 6.28
CA VAL A 12 -10.69 -5.26 7.09
C VAL A 12 -11.50 -5.04 8.36
N ASP A 13 -10.95 -5.43 9.50
CA ASP A 13 -11.60 -5.21 10.79
C ASP A 13 -11.42 -3.75 11.21
N GLY A 14 -12.50 -2.97 11.17
CA GLY A 14 -12.53 -1.57 11.60
C GLY A 14 -12.40 -0.56 10.45
N THR A 15 -11.93 0.66 10.76
CA THR A 15 -11.87 1.80 9.84
C THR A 15 -10.45 2.15 9.39
N SER A 16 -9.45 1.37 9.81
CA SER A 16 -8.04 1.60 9.51
C SER A 16 -7.32 0.27 9.31
N ALA A 17 -6.39 0.24 8.36
CA ALA A 17 -5.50 -0.89 8.14
C ALA A 17 -4.05 -0.40 8.09
N SER A 18 -3.13 -1.24 8.54
CA SER A 18 -1.68 -1.03 8.35
C SER A 18 -1.14 -2.16 7.49
N ILE A 19 -0.41 -1.79 6.44
CA ILE A 19 0.26 -2.74 5.54
C ILE A 19 1.76 -2.67 5.84
N ARG A 20 2.37 -3.83 6.03
CA ARG A 20 3.82 -3.96 6.18
C ARG A 20 4.34 -4.98 5.19
N PHE A 21 5.44 -4.62 4.52
CA PHE A 21 6.21 -5.53 3.68
C PHE A 21 7.46 -5.94 4.45
N GLU A 22 7.74 -7.24 4.51
CA GLU A 22 8.93 -7.79 5.13
C GLU A 22 9.54 -8.80 4.15
N TRP A 23 10.87 -8.80 4.02
CA TRP A 23 11.60 -9.71 3.13
C TRP A 23 12.72 -10.40 3.90
N SER A 24 13.01 -11.64 3.52
CA SER A 24 14.25 -12.34 3.91
C SER A 24 15.14 -12.43 2.67
N ALA A 25 16.25 -11.70 2.67
CA ALA A 25 17.20 -11.66 1.57
C ALA A 25 18.46 -12.48 1.91
N PRO A 26 18.99 -13.30 0.99
CA PRO A 26 20.29 -13.94 1.17
C PRO A 26 21.40 -12.93 1.40
N GLN A 27 22.43 -13.31 2.17
CA GLN A 27 23.58 -12.45 2.42
C GLN A 27 24.18 -11.91 1.11
N GLY A 28 24.44 -10.60 1.07
CA GLY A 28 25.02 -9.93 -0.09
C GLY A 28 24.02 -9.60 -1.20
N ARG A 29 22.71 -9.72 -0.96
CA ARG A 29 21.67 -9.16 -1.83
C ARG A 29 20.81 -8.16 -1.08
N ASP A 30 20.71 -6.97 -1.64
CA ASP A 30 19.74 -5.97 -1.22
C ASP A 30 18.41 -6.21 -1.93
N VAL A 31 17.31 -5.91 -1.24
CA VAL A 31 15.97 -5.82 -1.85
C VAL A 31 15.68 -4.36 -2.07
N ASP A 32 15.62 -3.95 -3.32
CA ASP A 32 15.14 -2.64 -3.72
C ASP A 32 13.64 -2.74 -4.02
N ALA A 33 12.83 -2.11 -3.17
CA ALA A 33 11.38 -2.20 -3.24
C ALA A 33 10.74 -0.84 -3.01
N ASP A 34 9.96 -0.40 -3.98
CA ASP A 34 9.11 0.77 -3.88
C ASP A 34 7.68 0.36 -3.54
N ALA A 35 7.11 1.04 -2.55
CA ALA A 35 5.69 0.94 -2.24
C ALA A 35 4.98 2.24 -2.65
N SER A 36 3.80 2.07 -3.26
CA SER A 36 2.91 3.17 -3.61
C SER A 36 1.47 2.77 -3.31
N ALA A 37 0.63 3.76 -3.00
CA ALA A 37 -0.80 3.60 -2.79
C ALA A 37 -1.54 4.53 -3.75
N TYR A 38 -2.63 4.04 -4.33
CA TYR A 38 -3.46 4.78 -5.29
C TYR A 38 -4.86 4.95 -4.73
N LEU A 39 -5.31 6.20 -4.60
CA LEU A 39 -6.65 6.52 -4.16
C LEU A 39 -7.57 6.54 -5.38
N LEU A 40 -8.29 5.44 -5.58
CA LEU A 40 -9.15 5.26 -6.74
C LEU A 40 -10.56 5.77 -6.48
N THR A 41 -11.14 6.42 -7.48
CA THR A 41 -12.57 6.72 -7.54
C THR A 41 -13.38 5.45 -7.80
N SER A 42 -14.72 5.55 -7.75
CA SER A 42 -15.63 4.45 -8.09
C SER A 42 -15.49 3.94 -9.53
N THR A 43 -14.82 4.68 -10.41
CA THR A 43 -14.52 4.25 -11.79
C THR A 43 -13.18 3.51 -11.91
N GLY A 44 -12.48 3.27 -10.81
CA GLY A 44 -11.19 2.58 -10.78
C GLY A 44 -10.02 3.44 -11.26
N ARG A 45 -10.15 4.78 -11.20
CA ARG A 45 -9.11 5.74 -11.61
C ARG A 45 -8.81 6.75 -10.52
N VAL A 46 -7.56 7.21 -10.45
CA VAL A 46 -7.15 8.38 -9.65
C VAL A 46 -7.79 9.66 -10.18
N ARG A 47 -7.94 10.68 -9.32
CA ARG A 47 -8.42 12.01 -9.73
C ARG A 47 -7.29 12.85 -10.36
N GLY A 48 -6.05 12.54 -10.01
CA GLY A 48 -4.83 13.18 -10.52
C GLY A 48 -3.61 12.73 -9.71
N ASP A 49 -2.46 13.36 -9.93
CA ASP A 49 -1.16 12.93 -9.35
C ASP A 49 -1.15 12.94 -7.81
N ALA A 50 -1.95 13.81 -7.18
CA ALA A 50 -2.08 13.88 -5.73
C ALA A 50 -2.65 12.59 -5.08
N ASP A 51 -3.29 11.72 -5.87
CA ASP A 51 -3.86 10.45 -5.41
C ASP A 51 -2.88 9.27 -5.52
N MET A 52 -1.67 9.50 -6.03
CA MET A 52 -0.57 8.53 -5.95
C MET A 52 0.32 8.90 -4.77
N VAL A 53 0.31 8.09 -3.73
CA VAL A 53 1.08 8.28 -2.49
C VAL A 53 2.27 7.32 -2.49
N PHE A 54 3.47 7.82 -2.20
CA PHE A 54 4.73 7.06 -2.26
C PHE A 54 5.80 7.79 -1.44
N TYR A 55 7.04 7.28 -1.39
CA TYR A 55 8.08 7.80 -0.50
C TYR A 55 8.33 9.32 -0.61
N ASN A 56 8.19 9.93 -1.80
CA ASN A 56 8.42 11.37 -2.01
C ASN A 56 7.13 12.22 -1.91
N GLN A 57 5.98 11.58 -1.69
CA GLN A 57 4.68 12.20 -1.42
C GLN A 57 3.99 11.36 -0.34
N PRO A 58 4.41 11.48 0.94
CA PRO A 58 4.15 10.46 1.96
C PRO A 58 2.73 10.50 2.55
N ALA A 59 1.86 11.40 2.10
CA ALA A 59 0.48 11.49 2.58
C ALA A 59 -0.48 11.85 1.43
N GLY A 60 -1.71 11.36 1.51
CA GLY A 60 -2.78 11.62 0.53
C GLY A 60 -4.18 11.60 1.15
N ALA A 61 -5.15 12.19 0.44
CA ALA A 61 -6.53 12.43 0.87
C ALA A 61 -6.65 12.88 2.34
N ASP A 62 -6.05 14.03 2.64
CA ASP A 62 -6.13 14.67 3.96
C ASP A 62 -5.69 13.74 5.11
N GLY A 63 -4.74 12.84 4.85
CA GLY A 63 -4.17 11.93 5.84
C GLY A 63 -4.83 10.56 5.92
N ALA A 64 -5.78 10.23 5.01
CA ALA A 64 -6.36 8.89 4.93
C ALA A 64 -5.33 7.80 4.58
N VAL A 65 -4.26 8.18 3.87
CA VAL A 65 -3.11 7.31 3.59
C VAL A 65 -1.84 8.04 4.01
N SER A 66 -0.96 7.33 4.70
CA SER A 66 0.37 7.81 5.07
C SER A 66 1.41 6.69 4.97
N PHE A 67 2.64 7.08 4.63
CA PHE A 67 3.84 6.24 4.57
C PHE A 67 4.74 6.51 5.77
#